data_AF-A0A2T9YPU6-F1
#
_entry.id   AF-A0A2T9YPU6-F1
#
_cell.length_a   1.000
_cell.length_b   1.000
_cell.length_c   1.000
_cell.angle_alpha   90.00
_cell.angle_beta   90.00
_cell.angle_gamma   90.00
#
_symmetry.space_group_name_H-M   'P 1'
#
loop_
_entity.id
_entity.type
_entity.pdbx_description
1 polymer ?
#
loop_
_entity_poly.entity_id
_entity_poly.type
_entity_poly.pdbx_seq_one_letter_code
_entity_poly.pdbx_strand_id
1 'polypeptide(L)'
;MTLPPSNCEISTELEIKEQEIEWLLNCVFTEKLKTTSALLRGLTLKYKEDNLWETAELVPVDSNSIGHASGLLVASKITELNIYSQKSSASKTELVNLKFKDAESYIFPQLVNLVRNMDASIKLIEDVTRFISPLVAIELIKNLKKKLIESIELFNSDESTSLQSIIEMDQNLFIGEMKDNRLVDIRIVGCILHINVINIQPSNTSKISDIFSTLTNSTSSGNTMQVFFSLNDFYIKLYKNDVCKIRYETNLQARLESISESLDMLNLLLESCEIMLNQISYLL
;
A
#
# COMPACT_ATOMS: atom_id res chain seq x y z
N MET A 1 31.95 29.89 63.45
CA MET A 1 30.86 29.16 62.77
C MET A 1 30.77 29.71 61.36
N THR A 2 31.18 28.95 60.35
CA THR A 2 30.97 29.30 58.94
C THR A 2 30.68 28.02 58.16
N LEU A 3 29.47 27.93 57.63
CA LEU A 3 29.09 27.15 56.45
C LEU A 3 28.22 28.07 55.59
N PRO A 4 28.16 27.93 54.24
CA PRO A 4 28.96 27.13 53.32
C PRO A 4 29.48 27.95 52.09
N PRO A 5 30.04 27.32 51.05
CA PRO A 5 29.42 27.54 49.74
C PRO A 5 29.06 26.22 49.08
N SER A 6 27.77 26.04 48.80
CA SER A 6 27.19 24.90 48.11
C SER A 6 26.74 25.25 46.68
N ASN A 7 27.40 26.21 46.02
CA ASN A 7 26.94 26.77 44.73
C ASN A 7 27.81 26.39 43.51
N CYS A 8 28.63 25.34 43.59
CA CYS A 8 29.61 25.03 42.53
C CYS A 8 29.32 23.78 41.67
N GLU A 9 28.25 23.03 41.93
CA GLU A 9 27.96 21.77 41.20
C GLU A 9 26.84 21.90 40.15
N ILE A 10 25.90 22.84 40.31
CA ILE A 10 24.72 22.97 39.45
C ILE A 10 25.06 23.54 38.06
N SER A 11 26.05 24.44 37.93
CA SER A 11 26.38 25.05 36.62
C SER A 11 27.06 24.06 35.67
N THR A 12 27.90 23.18 36.21
CA THR A 12 28.63 22.17 35.42
C THR A 12 27.69 21.11 34.84
N GLU A 13 26.68 20.67 35.60
CA GLU A 13 25.69 19.69 35.12
C GLU A 13 24.82 20.24 33.98
N LEU A 14 24.42 21.52 34.07
CA LEU A 14 23.65 22.19 33.03
C LEU A 14 24.45 22.36 31.73
N GLU A 15 25.72 22.79 31.84
CA GLU A 15 26.61 22.92 30.69
C GLU A 15 26.87 21.58 29.99
N ILE A 16 27.01 20.49 30.74
CA ILE A 16 27.15 19.13 30.19
C ILE A 16 25.89 18.73 29.42
N LYS A 17 24.69 18.95 29.99
CA LYS A 17 23.42 18.64 29.31
C LYS A 17 23.25 19.43 28.01
N GLU A 18 23.60 20.72 28.01
CA GLU A 18 23.55 21.54 26.80
C GLU A 18 24.49 21.02 25.71
N GLN A 19 25.72 20.60 26.07
CA GLN A 19 26.67 19.99 25.15
C GLN A 19 26.20 18.63 24.63
N GLU A 20 25.61 17.80 25.49
CA GLU A 20 25.04 16.50 25.11
C GLU A 20 23.87 16.67 24.14
N ILE A 21 22.99 17.64 24.38
CA ILE A 21 21.89 18.00 23.47
C ILE A 21 22.44 18.50 22.14
N GLU A 22 23.43 19.39 22.15
CA GLU A 22 24.02 19.91 20.93
C GLU A 22 24.68 18.81 20.09
N TRP A 23 25.42 17.91 20.73
CA TRP A 23 26.03 16.74 20.08
C TRP A 23 24.98 15.77 19.53
N LEU A 24 23.96 15.43 20.33
CA LEU A 24 22.89 14.53 19.91
C LEU A 24 22.18 15.08 18.66
N LEU A 25 21.82 16.36 18.70
CA LEU A 25 21.13 17.02 17.60
C LEU A 25 22.00 17.12 16.35
N ASN A 26 23.20 17.65 16.48
CA ASN A 26 23.97 18.11 15.32
C ASN A 26 24.95 17.07 14.78
N CYS A 27 25.27 16.04 15.56
CA CYS A 27 26.09 14.92 15.11
C CYS A 27 25.25 13.67 14.86
N VAL A 28 24.45 13.23 15.84
CA VAL A 28 23.75 11.94 15.75
C VAL A 28 22.49 12.04 14.88
N PHE A 29 21.63 13.03 15.13
CA PHE A 29 20.36 13.13 14.43
C PHE A 29 20.52 13.54 12.98
N THR A 30 21.42 14.48 12.68
CA THR A 30 21.74 14.88 11.29
C THR A 30 22.25 13.69 10.46
N GLU A 31 23.11 12.83 11.02
CA GLU A 31 23.57 11.60 10.36
C GLU A 31 22.43 10.61 10.11
N LYS A 32 21.59 10.38 11.12
CA LYS A 32 20.40 9.54 10.99
C LYS A 32 19.47 10.05 9.88
N LEU A 33 19.23 11.37 9.81
CA LEU A 33 18.41 11.95 8.74
C LEU A 33 19.04 11.81 7.36
N LYS A 34 20.37 11.95 7.22
CA LYS A 34 21.08 11.69 5.96
C LYS A 34 20.93 10.25 5.51
N THR A 35 21.13 9.30 6.43
CA THR A 35 20.93 7.87 6.16
C THR A 35 19.49 7.58 5.76
N THR A 36 18.51 8.13 6.48
CA THR A 36 17.08 8.03 6.13
C THR A 36 16.80 8.56 4.73
N SER A 37 17.32 9.74 4.38
CA SER A 37 17.16 10.34 3.05
C SER A 37 17.74 9.43 1.95
N ALA A 38 18.92 8.87 2.15
CA ALA A 38 19.54 7.94 1.21
C ALA A 38 18.71 6.66 1.00
N LEU A 39 18.20 6.08 2.09
CA LEU A 39 17.34 4.89 2.03
C LEU A 39 16.01 5.16 1.31
N LEU A 40 15.35 6.28 1.64
CA LEU A 40 14.12 6.70 0.96
C LEU A 40 14.35 6.99 -0.53
N ARG A 41 15.51 7.54 -0.91
CA ARG A 41 15.89 7.71 -2.33
C ARG A 41 16.05 6.37 -3.04
N GLY A 42 16.66 5.39 -2.38
CA GLY A 42 16.75 4.02 -2.89
C GLY A 42 15.38 3.43 -3.19
N LEU A 43 14.42 3.54 -2.26
CA LEU A 43 13.05 3.11 -2.47
C LEU A 43 12.33 3.89 -3.58
N THR A 44 12.55 5.20 -3.65
CA THR A 44 12.00 6.06 -4.71
C THR A 44 12.46 5.58 -6.08
N LEU A 45 13.76 5.34 -6.25
CA LEU A 45 14.33 4.81 -7.50
C LEU A 45 13.81 3.42 -7.84
N LYS A 46 13.61 2.55 -6.84
CA LYS A 46 13.09 1.18 -6.99
C LYS A 46 11.70 1.18 -7.66
N TYR A 47 10.81 2.10 -7.27
CA TYR A 47 9.41 2.11 -7.72
C TYR A 47 9.08 3.17 -8.78
N LYS A 48 9.97 4.13 -9.05
CA LYS A 48 9.76 5.21 -10.03
C LYS A 48 10.34 4.91 -11.41
N GLU A 49 11.46 4.22 -11.44
CA GLU A 49 12.18 3.84 -12.66
C GLU A 49 12.09 2.33 -12.83
N ASP A 50 12.30 1.83 -14.06
CA ASP A 50 12.31 0.38 -14.38
C ASP A 50 13.56 -0.33 -13.79
N ASN A 51 13.90 -0.02 -12.54
CA ASN A 51 15.02 -0.53 -11.75
C ASN A 51 14.65 -1.73 -10.88
N LEU A 52 13.35 -1.94 -10.60
CA LEU A 52 12.84 -3.15 -9.96
C LEU A 52 12.29 -4.10 -11.02
N TRP A 53 12.71 -5.36 -10.98
CA TRP A 53 12.21 -6.46 -11.80
C TRP A 53 11.99 -7.68 -10.90
N GLU A 54 10.74 -8.08 -10.71
CA GLU A 54 10.38 -9.24 -9.88
C GLU A 54 9.31 -10.08 -10.57
N THR A 55 9.60 -11.37 -10.76
CA THR A 55 8.62 -12.33 -11.27
C THR A 55 7.72 -12.78 -10.12
N ALA A 56 6.41 -12.59 -10.29
CA ALA A 56 5.40 -13.06 -9.36
C ALA A 56 4.76 -14.34 -9.91
N GLU A 57 4.99 -15.47 -9.26
CA GLU A 57 4.34 -16.76 -9.56
C GLU A 57 3.21 -17.01 -8.57
N LEU A 58 1.97 -16.83 -9.02
CA LEU A 58 0.78 -16.90 -8.18
C LEU A 58 0.18 -18.30 -8.18
N VAL A 59 -0.19 -18.75 -6.98
CA VAL A 59 -0.85 -20.04 -6.74
C VAL A 59 -2.24 -19.83 -6.12
N PRO A 60 -3.15 -20.80 -6.23
CA PRO A 60 -4.49 -20.69 -5.67
C PRO A 60 -4.45 -20.63 -4.15
N VAL A 61 -5.31 -19.80 -3.57
CA VAL A 61 -5.51 -19.75 -2.11
C VAL A 61 -6.21 -21.01 -1.61
N ASP A 62 -7.17 -21.51 -2.39
CA ASP A 62 -7.97 -22.67 -2.04
C ASP A 62 -7.48 -23.93 -2.78
N SER A 63 -7.36 -25.04 -2.05
CA SER A 63 -6.94 -26.34 -2.61
C SER A 63 -7.90 -26.93 -3.65
N ASN A 64 -9.13 -26.38 -3.74
CA ASN A 64 -10.17 -26.84 -4.67
C ASN A 64 -10.16 -26.07 -6.01
N SER A 65 -9.33 -25.03 -6.15
CA SER A 65 -9.13 -24.31 -7.41
C SER A 65 -7.84 -24.76 -8.08
N ILE A 66 -7.91 -25.05 -9.38
CA ILE A 66 -6.72 -25.26 -10.21
C ILE A 66 -6.49 -23.92 -10.93
N GLY A 67 -5.33 -23.32 -10.74
CA GLY A 67 -4.97 -22.08 -11.41
C GLY A 67 -3.55 -21.65 -11.12
N HIS A 68 -2.94 -20.99 -12.07
CA HIS A 68 -1.61 -20.40 -11.96
C HIS A 68 -1.64 -19.07 -12.69
N ALA A 69 -1.00 -18.07 -12.13
CA ALA A 69 -0.73 -16.85 -12.86
C ALA A 69 0.73 -16.49 -12.72
N SER A 70 1.30 -15.88 -13.73
CA SER A 70 2.63 -15.33 -13.70
C SER A 70 2.58 -13.89 -14.20
N GLY A 71 3.34 -13.01 -13.58
CA GLY A 71 3.48 -11.64 -14.04
C GLY A 71 4.83 -11.07 -13.66
N LEU A 72 5.23 -10.02 -14.36
CA LEU A 72 6.49 -9.32 -14.10
C LEU A 72 6.18 -7.95 -13.49
N LEU A 73 6.48 -7.79 -12.20
CA LEU A 73 6.46 -6.50 -11.53
C LEU A 73 7.70 -5.72 -11.98
N VAL A 74 7.46 -4.60 -12.66
CA VAL A 74 8.49 -3.62 -13.05
C VAL A 74 8.17 -2.31 -12.37
N ALA A 75 9.00 -1.85 -11.44
CA ALA A 75 8.74 -0.61 -10.71
C ALA A 75 7.33 -0.59 -10.06
N SER A 76 6.49 0.39 -10.41
CA SER A 76 5.11 0.52 -9.94
C SER A 76 4.06 -0.18 -10.81
N LYS A 77 4.45 -0.98 -11.80
CA LYS A 77 3.55 -1.61 -12.78
C LYS A 77 3.73 -3.13 -12.82
N ILE A 78 2.65 -3.86 -13.03
CA ILE A 78 2.74 -5.26 -13.49
C ILE A 78 2.62 -5.30 -15.00
N THR A 79 3.50 -6.08 -15.61
CA THR A 79 3.62 -6.32 -17.05
C THR A 79 3.56 -7.81 -17.32
N GLU A 80 3.29 -8.19 -18.57
CA GLU A 80 3.36 -9.60 -19.02
C GLU A 80 2.51 -10.58 -18.18
N LEU A 81 1.37 -10.12 -17.66
CA LEU A 81 0.53 -10.96 -16.83
C LEU A 81 -0.13 -12.05 -17.66
N ASN A 82 0.06 -13.30 -17.25
CA ASN A 82 -0.58 -14.49 -17.79
C ASN A 82 -1.37 -15.17 -16.66
N ILE A 83 -2.62 -15.53 -16.94
CA ILE A 83 -3.52 -16.17 -15.98
C ILE A 83 -4.09 -17.41 -16.64
N TYR A 84 -3.79 -18.55 -16.05
CA TYR A 84 -4.44 -19.81 -16.32
C TYR A 84 -5.31 -20.18 -15.12
N SER A 85 -6.59 -20.46 -15.34
CA SER A 85 -7.42 -21.07 -14.30
C SER A 85 -8.37 -22.09 -14.88
N GLN A 86 -8.66 -23.10 -14.07
CA GLN A 86 -9.55 -24.18 -14.39
C GLN A 86 -10.45 -24.41 -13.17
N LYS A 87 -11.75 -24.13 -13.32
CA LYS A 87 -12.71 -24.48 -12.28
C LYS A 87 -13.61 -25.60 -12.79
N SER A 88 -13.51 -26.74 -12.13
CA SER A 88 -14.41 -27.87 -12.30
C SER A 88 -15.65 -27.62 -11.45
N SER A 89 -16.79 -27.38 -12.08
CA SER A 89 -18.09 -27.54 -11.42
C SER A 89 -18.62 -28.95 -11.68
N ALA A 90 -19.55 -29.43 -10.86
CA ALA A 90 -20.17 -30.76 -11.02
C ALA A 90 -20.77 -31.03 -12.42
N SER A 91 -20.94 -30.00 -13.25
CA SER A 91 -21.54 -30.12 -14.60
C SER A 91 -20.63 -29.64 -15.74
N LYS A 92 -19.53 -28.92 -15.49
CA LYS A 92 -18.63 -28.38 -16.52
C LYS A 92 -17.28 -27.99 -15.95
N THR A 93 -16.23 -28.34 -16.69
CA THR A 93 -14.87 -27.79 -16.54
C THR A 93 -14.73 -26.62 -17.47
N GLU A 94 -14.46 -25.43 -16.92
CA GLU A 94 -14.14 -24.25 -17.72
C GLU A 94 -12.66 -23.92 -17.58
N LEU A 95 -11.97 -23.84 -18.71
CA LEU A 95 -10.60 -23.36 -18.83
C LEU A 95 -10.63 -21.86 -19.11
N VAL A 96 -9.75 -21.12 -18.48
CA VAL A 96 -9.58 -19.68 -18.66
C VAL A 96 -8.11 -19.43 -18.92
N ASN A 97 -7.82 -18.83 -20.07
CA ASN A 97 -6.50 -18.35 -20.42
C ASN A 97 -6.59 -16.87 -20.81
N LEU A 98 -6.03 -16.01 -19.97
CA LEU A 98 -5.99 -14.57 -20.14
C LEU A 98 -4.55 -14.11 -20.10
N LYS A 99 -4.18 -13.20 -20.99
CA LYS A 99 -2.88 -12.51 -20.92
C LYS A 99 -3.04 -11.03 -21.19
N PHE A 100 -2.13 -10.20 -20.69
CA PHE A 100 -2.07 -8.81 -21.13
C PHE A 100 -1.82 -8.73 -22.63
N LYS A 101 -2.41 -7.71 -23.25
CA LYS A 101 -2.06 -7.28 -24.61
C LYS A 101 -0.59 -6.87 -24.63
N ASP A 102 0.05 -7.04 -25.79
CA ASP A 102 1.43 -6.62 -25.96
C ASP A 102 1.56 -5.12 -25.65
N ALA A 103 2.59 -4.76 -24.87
CA ALA A 103 2.87 -3.41 -24.38
C ALA A 103 1.84 -2.78 -23.39
N GLU A 104 0.78 -3.50 -23.00
CA GLU A 104 -0.11 -3.04 -21.93
C GLU A 104 0.46 -3.36 -20.54
N SER A 105 0.14 -2.50 -19.57
CA SER A 105 0.56 -2.68 -18.18
C SER A 105 -0.48 -2.13 -17.22
N TYR A 106 -0.54 -2.70 -16.02
CA TYR A 106 -1.37 -2.17 -14.94
C TYR A 106 -0.47 -1.45 -13.94
N ILE A 107 -0.74 -0.16 -13.71
CA ILE A 107 -0.01 0.67 -12.75
C ILE A 107 -0.72 0.60 -11.41
N PHE A 108 0.00 0.24 -10.35
CA PHE A 108 -0.52 0.25 -8.99
C PHE A 108 -0.52 1.67 -8.43
N PRO A 109 -1.70 2.30 -8.20
CA PRO A 109 -1.76 3.67 -7.69
C PRO A 109 -1.09 3.81 -6.32
N GLN A 110 -1.17 2.77 -5.48
CA GLN A 110 -0.52 2.74 -4.17
C GLN A 110 1.01 2.91 -4.25
N LEU A 111 1.68 2.26 -5.22
CA LEU A 111 3.13 2.37 -5.40
C LEU A 111 3.53 3.73 -5.97
N VAL A 112 2.71 4.32 -6.84
CA VAL A 112 2.91 5.70 -7.32
C VAL A 112 2.77 6.70 -6.17
N ASN A 113 1.78 6.51 -5.30
CA ASN A 113 1.59 7.37 -4.12
C ASN A 113 2.70 7.19 -3.09
N LEU A 114 3.23 5.98 -2.95
CA LEU A 114 4.39 5.71 -2.11
C LEU A 114 5.60 6.54 -2.56
N VAL A 115 5.91 6.53 -3.87
CA VAL A 115 6.98 7.36 -4.46
C VAL A 115 6.79 8.83 -4.12
N ARG A 116 5.56 9.36 -4.23
CA ARG A 116 5.26 10.77 -3.88
C ARG A 116 5.47 11.05 -2.39
N ASN A 117 5.05 10.14 -1.50
CA ASN A 117 5.23 10.29 -0.06
C ASN A 117 6.70 10.23 0.35
N MET A 118 7.50 9.37 -0.30
CA MET A 118 8.94 9.28 -0.09
C MET A 118 9.66 10.53 -0.59
N ASP A 119 9.35 11.02 -1.80
CA ASP A 119 9.87 12.30 -2.32
C ASP A 119 9.56 13.48 -1.37
N ALA A 120 8.37 13.53 -0.78
CA ALA A 120 8.00 14.55 0.20
C ALA A 120 8.76 14.41 1.52
N SER A 121 9.02 13.19 1.97
CA SER A 121 9.79 12.90 3.19
C SER A 121 11.27 13.23 3.02
N ILE A 122 11.84 12.97 1.84
CA ILE A 122 13.21 13.36 1.47
C ILE A 122 13.34 14.89 1.53
N LYS A 123 12.44 15.62 0.86
CA LYS A 123 12.45 17.10 0.87
C LYS A 123 12.34 17.70 2.27
N LEU A 124 11.64 17.03 3.18
CA LEU A 124 11.50 17.48 4.57
C LEU A 124 12.85 17.46 5.32
N ILE A 125 13.76 16.55 4.96
CA ILE A 125 14.96 16.25 5.76
C ILE A 125 16.29 16.50 5.04
N GLU A 126 16.27 16.67 3.71
CA GLU A 126 17.48 16.77 2.88
C GLU A 126 18.38 17.96 3.22
N ASP A 127 17.77 19.09 3.59
CA ASP A 127 18.51 20.33 3.88
C ASP A 127 18.89 20.48 5.36
N VAL A 128 18.61 19.47 6.20
CA VAL A 128 18.88 19.54 7.64
C VAL A 128 20.36 19.29 7.90
N THR A 129 21.14 20.36 7.97
CA THR A 129 22.57 20.30 8.33
C THR A 129 22.83 20.57 9.82
N ARG A 130 21.92 21.26 10.50
CA ARG A 130 22.01 21.61 11.93
C ARG A 130 20.61 21.91 12.48
N PHE A 131 20.35 21.54 13.73
CA PHE A 131 19.14 21.95 14.45
C PHE A 131 19.40 23.20 15.28
N ILE A 132 18.44 24.13 15.25
CA ILE A 132 18.50 25.38 16.02
C ILE A 132 18.03 25.16 17.46
N SER A 133 17.12 24.22 17.69
CA SER A 133 16.63 23.88 19.03
C SER A 133 16.07 22.45 19.09
N PRO A 134 15.96 21.87 20.31
CA PRO A 134 15.32 20.58 20.53
C PRO A 134 13.88 20.51 20.02
N LEU A 135 13.11 21.59 20.19
CA LEU A 135 11.70 21.64 19.78
C LEU A 135 11.56 21.52 18.25
N VAL A 136 12.43 22.18 17.48
CA VAL A 136 12.45 22.08 16.02
C VAL A 136 12.79 20.66 15.58
N ALA A 137 13.74 20.00 16.25
CA ALA A 137 14.07 18.61 15.98
C ALA A 137 12.87 17.68 16.25
N ILE A 138 12.21 17.85 17.40
CA ILE A 138 11.02 17.06 17.77
C ILE A 138 9.92 17.21 16.73
N GLU A 139 9.62 18.44 16.30
CA GLU A 139 8.57 18.69 15.31
C GLU A 139 8.89 18.05 13.97
N LEU A 140 10.14 18.22 13.49
CA LEU A 140 10.59 17.63 12.23
C LEU A 140 10.53 16.10 12.27
N ILE A 141 11.01 15.47 13.35
CA ILE A 141 11.00 14.01 13.49
C ILE A 141 9.57 13.49 13.62
N LYS A 142 8.66 14.19 14.32
CA LYS A 142 7.23 13.84 14.36
C LYS A 142 6.59 13.91 12.98
N ASN A 143 6.91 14.94 12.19
CA ASN A 143 6.40 15.07 10.83
C ASN A 143 6.94 13.97 9.90
N LEU A 144 8.22 13.63 10.01
CA LEU A 144 8.81 12.50 9.28
C LEU A 144 8.14 11.18 9.69
N LYS A 145 8.01 10.91 11.00
CA LYS A 145 7.34 9.74 11.55
C LYS A 145 5.93 9.58 10.97
N LYS A 146 5.14 10.66 10.96
CA LYS A 146 3.79 10.64 10.38
C LYS A 146 3.80 10.24 8.90
N LYS A 147 4.71 10.81 8.10
CA LYS A 147 4.82 10.46 6.67
C LYS A 147 5.27 9.02 6.42
N LEU A 148 6.13 8.48 7.28
CA LEU A 148 6.53 7.07 7.21
C LEU A 148 5.35 6.14 7.53
N ILE A 149 4.53 6.49 8.54
CA ILE A 149 3.28 5.76 8.83
C ILE A 149 2.33 5.81 7.63
N GLU A 150 2.07 7.01 7.08
CA GLU A 150 1.25 7.17 5.87
C GLU A 150 1.78 6.34 4.68
N SER A 151 3.10 6.17 4.57
CA SER A 151 3.74 5.36 3.53
C SER A 151 3.55 3.86 3.76
N ILE A 152 3.64 3.39 5.00
CA ILE A 152 3.38 2.00 5.38
C ILE A 152 1.89 1.64 5.20
N GLU A 153 1.00 2.57 5.54
CA GLU A 153 -0.45 2.41 5.38
C GLU A 153 -0.86 2.20 3.92
N LEU A 154 -0.12 2.72 2.93
CA LEU A 154 -0.39 2.45 1.50
C LEU A 154 -0.26 0.97 1.11
N PHE A 155 0.43 0.16 1.91
CA PHE A 155 0.49 -1.28 1.72
C PHE A 155 -0.56 -2.03 2.53
N ASN A 156 -0.92 -1.51 3.70
CA ASN A 156 -1.79 -2.18 4.66
C ASN A 156 -3.24 -1.69 4.62
N SER A 157 -3.55 -0.67 3.82
CA SER A 157 -4.91 -0.26 3.54
C SER A 157 -5.57 -1.36 2.72
N ASP A 158 -6.00 -2.41 3.42
CA ASP A 158 -7.14 -3.19 3.00
C ASP A 158 -8.27 -2.16 2.91
N GLU A 159 -8.85 -1.98 1.73
CA GLU A 159 -9.99 -1.08 1.42
C GLU A 159 -11.28 -1.49 2.17
N SER A 160 -11.16 -1.82 3.45
CA SER A 160 -12.15 -2.46 4.31
C SER A 160 -12.95 -1.47 5.14
N THR A 161 -12.81 -0.16 4.90
CA THR A 161 -13.71 0.85 5.48
C THR A 161 -14.37 1.68 4.38
N SER A 162 -15.61 1.29 4.08
CA SER A 162 -16.62 2.01 3.30
C SER A 162 -16.48 2.07 1.77
N LEU A 163 -17.36 1.32 1.08
CA LEU A 163 -17.91 1.65 -0.24
C LEU A 163 -16.92 1.93 -1.39
N GLN A 164 -15.85 1.14 -1.56
CA GLN A 164 -15.01 1.20 -2.76
C GLN A 164 -15.36 0.15 -3.82
N SER A 165 -15.03 0.48 -5.07
CA SER A 165 -15.26 -0.34 -6.26
C SER A 165 -14.37 -1.58 -6.28
N ILE A 166 -14.95 -2.78 -6.33
CA ILE A 166 -14.17 -4.03 -6.21
C ILE A 166 -13.36 -4.39 -7.47
N ILE A 167 -13.42 -3.60 -8.53
CA ILE A 167 -12.64 -3.84 -9.75
C ILE A 167 -12.15 -2.50 -10.25
N GLU A 168 -10.91 -2.17 -9.89
CA GLU A 168 -10.25 -0.94 -10.32
C GLU A 168 -9.57 -1.09 -11.69
N MET A 169 -9.25 -2.34 -12.06
CA MET A 169 -8.51 -2.63 -13.28
C MET A 169 -9.38 -2.51 -14.54
N ASP A 170 -8.83 -1.88 -15.59
CA ASP A 170 -9.44 -1.91 -16.92
C ASP A 170 -9.35 -3.32 -17.53
N GLN A 171 -10.52 -3.91 -17.78
CA GLN A 171 -10.64 -5.25 -18.37
C GLN A 171 -10.12 -5.28 -19.81
N ASN A 172 -10.04 -4.14 -20.50
CA ASN A 172 -9.52 -4.06 -21.87
C ASN A 172 -8.02 -4.33 -21.96
N LEU A 173 -7.29 -4.43 -20.85
CA LEU A 173 -5.87 -4.76 -20.83
C LEU A 173 -5.60 -6.21 -21.28
N PHE A 174 -6.60 -7.09 -21.22
CA PHE A 174 -6.44 -8.50 -21.56
C PHE A 174 -6.77 -8.83 -23.01
N ILE A 175 -6.15 -9.92 -23.48
CA ILE A 175 -6.54 -10.73 -24.64
C ILE A 175 -6.70 -12.19 -24.20
N GLY A 176 -7.49 -12.94 -24.97
CA GLY A 176 -7.85 -14.32 -24.66
C GLY A 176 -9.35 -14.48 -24.48
N GLU A 177 -9.77 -15.52 -23.74
CA GLU A 177 -11.18 -15.86 -23.53
C GLU A 177 -11.85 -14.96 -22.47
N MET A 178 -11.78 -13.65 -22.65
CA MET A 178 -12.51 -12.72 -21.80
C MET A 178 -13.98 -12.69 -22.24
N LYS A 179 -14.83 -13.40 -21.49
CA LYS A 179 -16.29 -13.36 -21.69
C LYS A 179 -16.84 -12.05 -21.12
N ASP A 180 -17.94 -11.55 -21.67
CA ASP A 180 -18.63 -10.32 -21.19
C ASP A 180 -18.95 -10.35 -19.68
N ASN A 181 -19.04 -11.55 -19.13
CA ASN A 181 -19.38 -11.83 -17.74
C ASN A 181 -18.15 -12.21 -16.88
N ARG A 182 -16.93 -11.93 -17.33
CA ARG A 182 -15.69 -12.23 -16.61
C ARG A 182 -14.95 -10.97 -16.28
N LEU A 183 -14.49 -10.90 -15.04
CA LEU A 183 -13.78 -9.77 -14.48
C LEU A 183 -12.49 -10.27 -13.84
N VAL A 184 -11.43 -9.50 -13.96
CA VAL A 184 -10.16 -9.72 -13.28
C VAL A 184 -9.86 -8.50 -12.44
N ASP A 185 -9.51 -8.74 -11.19
CA ASP A 185 -9.06 -7.71 -10.25
C ASP A 185 -7.64 -8.06 -9.76
N ILE A 186 -6.81 -7.03 -9.60
CA ILE A 186 -5.41 -7.17 -9.20
C ILE A 186 -5.11 -6.12 -8.15
N ARG A 187 -4.58 -6.56 -7.00
CA ARG A 187 -4.26 -5.66 -5.89
C ARG A 187 -3.07 -6.17 -5.10
N ILE A 188 -2.42 -5.28 -4.35
CA ILE A 188 -1.34 -5.63 -3.42
C ILE A 188 -1.82 -5.29 -2.02
N VAL A 189 -1.86 -6.29 -1.13
CA VAL A 189 -2.18 -6.12 0.29
C VAL A 189 -0.98 -6.61 1.12
N GLY A 190 -0.44 -5.73 1.94
CA GLY A 190 0.86 -5.90 2.58
C GLY A 190 1.95 -6.14 1.54
N CYS A 191 2.53 -7.33 1.54
CA CYS A 191 3.50 -7.81 0.56
C CYS A 191 2.96 -8.90 -0.37
N ILE A 192 1.63 -9.09 -0.43
CA ILE A 192 1.00 -10.15 -1.21
C ILE A 192 0.29 -9.52 -2.42
N LEU A 193 0.68 -9.97 -3.61
CA LEU A 193 -0.07 -9.73 -4.84
C LEU A 193 -1.25 -10.69 -4.90
N HIS A 194 -2.45 -10.15 -5.06
CA HIS A 194 -3.68 -10.90 -5.24
C HIS A 194 -4.19 -10.71 -6.67
N ILE A 195 -4.64 -11.81 -7.27
CA ILE A 195 -5.38 -11.79 -8.54
C ILE A 195 -6.68 -12.56 -8.34
N ASN A 196 -7.80 -11.88 -8.57
CA ASN A 196 -9.13 -12.47 -8.46
C ASN A 196 -9.76 -12.55 -9.85
N VAL A 197 -10.03 -13.77 -10.33
CA VAL A 197 -10.80 -14.00 -11.56
C VAL A 197 -12.24 -14.31 -11.18
N ILE A 198 -13.15 -13.42 -11.52
CA ILE A 198 -14.55 -13.42 -11.07
C ILE A 198 -15.45 -13.64 -12.28
N ASN A 199 -16.32 -14.65 -12.21
CA ASN A 199 -17.38 -14.82 -13.20
C ASN A 199 -18.71 -14.36 -12.61
N ILE A 200 -19.30 -13.36 -13.24
CA ILE A 200 -20.55 -12.74 -12.86
C ILE A 200 -21.72 -13.28 -13.70
N GLN A 201 -22.94 -13.07 -13.22
CA GLN A 201 -24.15 -13.27 -13.99
C GLN A 201 -25.04 -12.04 -13.78
N PRO A 202 -25.41 -11.32 -14.85
CA PRO A 202 -26.41 -10.26 -14.76
C PRO A 202 -27.73 -10.81 -14.22
N SER A 203 -28.34 -10.09 -13.29
CA SER A 203 -29.70 -10.38 -12.83
C SER A 203 -30.69 -9.98 -13.92
N ASN A 204 -31.54 -10.91 -14.36
CA ASN A 204 -32.57 -10.62 -15.36
C ASN A 204 -33.73 -9.76 -14.81
N THR A 205 -33.76 -9.50 -13.50
CA THR A 205 -34.97 -9.02 -12.80
C THR A 205 -34.85 -7.64 -12.14
N SER A 206 -33.75 -6.91 -12.28
CA SER A 206 -33.65 -5.61 -11.59
C SER A 206 -32.64 -4.66 -12.22
N LYS A 207 -33.15 -3.55 -12.75
CA LYS A 207 -32.34 -2.34 -12.90
C LYS A 207 -32.12 -1.74 -11.52
N ILE A 208 -30.98 -1.10 -11.30
CA ILE A 208 -30.67 -0.32 -10.08
C ILE A 208 -31.84 0.60 -9.68
N SER A 209 -32.61 1.13 -10.65
CA SER A 209 -33.81 1.93 -10.40
C SER A 209 -34.82 1.29 -9.43
N ASP A 210 -34.91 -0.05 -9.42
CA ASP A 210 -35.89 -0.78 -8.61
C ASP A 210 -35.37 -1.07 -7.18
N ILE A 211 -34.05 -0.98 -6.97
CA ILE A 211 -33.40 -1.17 -5.66
C ILE A 211 -33.13 0.19 -4.99
N PHE A 212 -32.86 1.23 -5.77
CA PHE A 212 -32.44 2.56 -5.31
C PHE A 212 -33.59 3.58 -5.21
N SER A 213 -34.84 3.23 -5.50
CA SER A 213 -36.00 4.08 -5.16
C SER A 213 -36.14 4.36 -3.66
N THR A 214 -35.37 3.66 -2.83
CA THR A 214 -35.28 3.84 -1.37
C THR A 214 -34.01 4.56 -0.88
N LEU A 215 -33.05 4.88 -1.74
CA LEU A 215 -31.79 5.53 -1.36
C LEU A 215 -31.48 6.66 -2.34
N THR A 216 -32.05 7.83 -2.07
CA THR A 216 -31.78 9.05 -2.83
C THR A 216 -30.44 9.68 -2.42
N ASN A 217 -29.74 10.16 -3.44
CA ASN A 217 -28.62 11.10 -3.43
C ASN A 217 -27.20 10.55 -3.18
N SER A 218 -26.57 9.96 -4.20
CA SER A 218 -25.14 10.19 -4.46
C SER A 218 -24.74 9.97 -5.94
N THR A 219 -24.34 11.10 -6.53
CA THR A 219 -23.37 11.38 -7.61
C THR A 219 -23.08 10.40 -8.77
N SER A 220 -23.11 11.02 -9.95
CA SER A 220 -23.06 10.53 -11.32
C SER A 220 -21.65 10.23 -11.89
N SER A 221 -20.84 9.43 -11.23
CA SER A 221 -19.61 8.87 -11.83
C SER A 221 -19.78 7.36 -12.03
N GLY A 222 -19.84 6.92 -13.28
CA GLY A 222 -20.22 5.57 -13.71
C GLY A 222 -19.23 4.44 -13.41
N ASN A 223 -18.54 4.46 -12.26
CA ASN A 223 -17.68 3.38 -11.81
C ASN A 223 -18.25 2.76 -10.52
N THR A 224 -18.81 1.57 -10.70
CA THR A 224 -18.95 0.46 -9.71
C THR A 224 -19.16 0.88 -8.25
N MET A 225 -20.42 0.89 -7.79
CA MET A 225 -20.78 1.02 -6.37
C MET A 225 -21.15 -0.36 -5.80
N GLN A 226 -20.87 -0.66 -4.53
CA GLN A 226 -21.31 -1.90 -3.90
C GLN A 226 -22.39 -1.63 -2.83
N VAL A 227 -23.42 -2.47 -2.76
CA VAL A 227 -24.37 -2.52 -1.65
C VAL A 227 -24.41 -3.96 -1.14
N PHE A 228 -24.14 -4.17 0.15
CA PHE A 228 -24.24 -5.48 0.80
C PHE A 228 -25.69 -5.73 1.25
N PHE A 229 -26.30 -6.80 0.75
CA PHE A 229 -27.41 -7.46 1.44
C PHE A 229 -27.08 -8.94 1.58
N SER A 230 -26.89 -9.40 2.82
CA SER A 230 -26.88 -10.82 3.14
C SER A 230 -28.32 -11.26 3.38
N LEU A 231 -28.92 -11.87 2.37
CA LEU A 231 -30.07 -12.75 2.52
C LEU A 231 -29.74 -14.02 1.72
N ASN A 232 -29.37 -15.09 2.42
CA ASN A 232 -29.13 -16.44 1.90
C ASN A 232 -27.96 -16.60 0.90
N ASP A 233 -26.72 -16.51 1.39
CA ASP A 233 -25.49 -17.05 0.74
C ASP A 233 -25.14 -16.56 -0.69
N PHE A 234 -25.61 -15.39 -1.13
CA PHE A 234 -25.23 -14.84 -2.43
C PHE A 234 -24.57 -13.45 -2.34
N TYR A 235 -23.35 -13.34 -2.88
CA TYR A 235 -22.67 -12.06 -3.07
C TYR A 235 -23.17 -11.37 -4.35
N ILE A 236 -23.70 -10.17 -4.18
CA ILE A 236 -24.15 -9.28 -5.26
C ILE A 236 -23.10 -8.16 -5.43
N LYS A 237 -22.70 -7.88 -6.67
CA LYS A 237 -21.86 -6.74 -7.06
C LYS A 237 -22.60 -5.90 -8.09
N LEU A 238 -22.50 -4.57 -8.05
CA LEU A 238 -22.92 -3.76 -9.19
C LEU A 238 -21.74 -3.65 -10.15
N TYR A 239 -21.95 -3.93 -11.44
CA TYR A 239 -20.95 -3.73 -12.47
C TYR A 239 -21.60 -3.01 -13.65
N LYS A 240 -21.03 -1.88 -14.08
CA LYS A 240 -21.60 -1.02 -15.14
C LYS A 240 -23.09 -0.69 -14.94
N ASN A 241 -23.49 -0.41 -13.70
CA ASN A 241 -24.88 -0.13 -13.28
C ASN A 241 -25.87 -1.32 -13.34
N ASP A 242 -25.38 -2.55 -13.48
CA ASP A 242 -26.20 -3.76 -13.41
C ASP A 242 -25.94 -4.55 -12.13
N VAL A 243 -27.01 -5.10 -11.57
CA VAL A 243 -26.95 -6.01 -10.43
C VAL A 243 -26.46 -7.37 -10.90
N CYS A 244 -25.25 -7.75 -10.48
CA CYS A 244 -24.60 -8.97 -10.90
C CYS A 244 -24.41 -9.92 -9.72
N LYS A 245 -24.72 -11.20 -9.95
CA LYS A 245 -24.45 -12.28 -9.00
C LYS A 245 -23.09 -12.89 -9.29
N ILE A 246 -22.24 -13.06 -8.28
CA ILE A 246 -21.00 -13.82 -8.43
C ILE A 246 -21.36 -15.31 -8.50
N ARG A 247 -20.99 -15.98 -9.61
CA ARG A 247 -21.19 -17.42 -9.75
C ARG A 247 -20.05 -18.20 -9.13
N TYR A 248 -18.83 -17.76 -9.39
CA TYR A 248 -17.61 -18.33 -8.84
C TYR A 248 -16.45 -17.36 -8.99
N GLU A 249 -15.48 -17.47 -8.08
CA GLU A 249 -14.19 -16.77 -8.12
C GLU A 249 -13.02 -17.75 -8.04
N THR A 250 -11.90 -17.36 -8.61
CA THR A 250 -10.59 -18.01 -8.42
C THR A 250 -9.65 -16.95 -7.89
N ASN A 251 -9.15 -17.16 -6.67
CA ASN A 251 -8.23 -16.25 -6.00
C ASN A 251 -6.83 -16.84 -6.06
N LEU A 252 -5.89 -16.08 -6.63
CA LEU A 252 -4.48 -16.43 -6.76
C LEU A 252 -3.67 -15.44 -5.95
N GLN A 253 -2.58 -15.91 -5.35
CA GLN A 253 -1.68 -15.04 -4.60
C GLN A 253 -0.20 -15.38 -4.78
N ALA A 254 0.65 -14.36 -4.72
CA ALA A 254 2.10 -14.48 -4.60
C ALA A 254 2.63 -13.48 -3.59
N ARG A 255 3.66 -13.87 -2.84
CA ARG A 255 4.44 -12.95 -2.02
C ARG A 255 5.42 -12.20 -2.93
N LEU A 256 5.51 -10.88 -2.74
CA LEU A 256 6.47 -10.00 -3.38
C LEU A 256 7.56 -9.65 -2.37
N GLU A 257 8.73 -10.26 -2.53
CA GLU A 257 9.87 -10.05 -1.64
C GLU A 257 10.36 -8.60 -1.72
N SER A 258 10.31 -8.01 -2.91
CA SER A 258 10.74 -6.62 -3.08
C SER A 258 9.90 -5.62 -2.27
N ILE A 259 8.62 -5.93 -2.06
CA ILE A 259 7.70 -5.15 -1.22
C ILE A 259 7.93 -5.46 0.26
N SER A 260 8.14 -6.73 0.61
CA SER A 260 8.50 -7.14 1.98
C SER A 260 9.74 -6.38 2.47
N GLU A 261 10.81 -6.36 1.68
CA GLU A 261 12.03 -5.61 1.98
C GLU A 261 11.80 -4.11 2.17
N SER A 262 10.92 -3.52 1.33
CA SER A 262 10.61 -2.10 1.40
C SER A 262 9.81 -1.75 2.65
N LEU A 263 8.87 -2.63 3.05
CA LEU A 263 8.13 -2.51 4.30
C LEU A 263 9.06 -2.62 5.51
N ASP A 264 9.97 -3.60 5.52
CA ASP A 264 10.96 -3.77 6.58
C ASP A 264 11.83 -2.52 6.71
N MET A 265 12.29 -1.96 5.59
CA MET A 265 13.06 -0.71 5.57
C MET A 265 12.27 0.47 6.15
N LEU A 266 11.00 0.65 5.74
CA LEU A 266 10.16 1.73 6.27
C LEU A 266 9.90 1.57 7.78
N ASN A 267 9.70 0.35 8.26
CA ASN A 267 9.55 0.06 9.68
C ASN A 267 10.81 0.38 10.47
N LEU A 268 12.01 0.05 9.96
CA LEU A 268 13.28 0.42 10.59
C LEU A 268 13.48 1.94 10.67
N LEU A 269 13.09 2.67 9.61
CA LEU A 269 13.13 4.14 9.61
C LEU A 269 12.15 4.74 10.62
N LEU A 270 10.97 4.13 10.75
CA LEU A 270 9.96 4.51 11.75
C LEU A 270 10.49 4.31 13.17
N GLU A 271 11.06 3.14 13.48
CA GLU A 271 11.69 2.85 14.76
C GLU A 271 12.83 3.85 15.07
N SER A 272 13.66 4.19 14.07
CA SER A 272 14.71 5.20 14.24
C SER A 272 14.14 6.56 14.66
N CYS A 273 13.00 6.97 14.09
CA CYS A 273 12.32 8.20 14.51
C CYS A 273 11.84 8.12 15.96
N GLU A 274 11.33 6.97 16.41
CA GLU A 274 10.90 6.76 17.80
C GLU A 274 12.08 6.84 18.77
N ILE A 275 13.19 6.20 18.42
CA ILE A 275 14.42 6.27 19.21
C ILE A 275 14.90 7.72 19.33
N MET A 276 14.93 8.48 18.23
CA MET A 276 15.34 9.89 18.27
C MET A 276 14.40 10.72 19.17
N LEU A 277 13.08 10.53 19.06
CA LEU A 277 12.11 11.24 19.92
C LEU A 277 12.28 10.89 21.40
N ASN A 278 12.56 9.64 21.72
CA ASN A 278 12.79 9.19 23.09
C ASN A 278 14.11 9.76 23.64
N GLN A 279 15.19 9.73 22.84
CA GLN A 279 16.50 10.26 23.23
C GLN A 279 16.42 11.76 23.57
N ILE A 280 15.75 12.55 22.75
CA ILE A 280 15.64 13.99 23.01
C ILE A 280 14.69 14.31 24.16
N SER A 281 13.62 13.53 24.34
CA SER A 281 12.67 13.73 25.44
C SER A 281 13.26 13.36 26.80
N TYR A 282 14.24 12.45 26.85
CA TYR A 282 14.96 12.10 28.08
C TYR A 282 15.93 13.20 28.54
N LEU A 283 16.49 13.96 27.60
CA LEU A 283 17.46 15.02 27.87
C LEU A 283 16.81 16.39 28.18
N LEU A 284 15.50 16.54 27.89
CA LEU A 284 14.69 17.72 28.21
C LEU A 284 14.02 17.57 29.58
#